data_AF-A0A2T7TJU7-F1
#
_entry.id   AF-A0A2T7TJU7-F1
#
_cell.length_a   1.000
_cell.length_b   1.000
_cell.length_c   1.000
_cell.angle_alpha   90.00
_cell.angle_beta   90.00
_cell.angle_gamma   90.00
#
_symmetry.space_group_name_H-M   'P 1'
#
loop_
_entity.id
_entity.type
_entity.pdbx_description
1 polymer ?
#
loop_
_entity_poly.entity_id
_entity_poly.type
_entity_poly.pdbx_seq_one_letter_code
_entity_poly.pdbx_strand_id
1 'polypeptide(L)'
;MTIYYVAVDDNGVSGPLIGCGDSLIATTTAPVRFTDQVGPSMETLLANKSRDVGMSGLVNVLYQSSLTYVGGELNGNTITIWLTGQFMLGGVCDIPRAKAQLEYTAMAAAGATSARVFVNNRLIDEVLSLR
;
A
#
# COMPACT_ATOMS: atom_id res chain seq x y z
N MET A 1 -7.03 11.72 5.63
CA MET A 1 -6.45 10.82 4.58
C MET A 1 -6.10 9.48 5.23
N THR A 2 -6.19 8.36 4.51
CA THR A 2 -5.96 7.00 5.07
C THR A 2 -4.77 6.32 4.39
N ILE A 3 -3.88 5.73 5.18
CA ILE A 3 -2.70 4.96 4.73
C ILE A 3 -2.63 3.66 5.51
N TYR A 4 -2.36 2.55 4.83
CA TYR A 4 -2.24 1.25 5.47
C TYR A 4 -0.78 0.86 5.73
N TYR A 5 -0.54 0.38 6.94
CA TYR A 5 0.73 -0.21 7.39
C TYR A 5 0.50 -1.59 7.97
N VAL A 6 1.58 -2.30 8.32
CA VAL A 6 1.52 -3.71 8.72
C VAL A 6 1.83 -3.84 10.21
N ALA A 7 0.99 -4.57 10.96
CA ALA A 7 1.34 -5.13 12.25
C ALA A 7 1.87 -6.56 12.03
N VAL A 8 3.12 -6.81 12.45
CA VAL A 8 3.83 -8.04 12.12
C VAL A 8 3.47 -9.16 13.10
N ASP A 9 3.21 -10.36 12.56
CA ASP A 9 3.01 -11.61 13.32
C ASP A 9 1.89 -11.56 14.39
N ASP A 10 0.91 -10.66 14.24
CA ASP A 10 -0.22 -10.52 15.16
C ASP A 10 -1.44 -11.38 14.75
N ASN A 11 -1.32 -12.17 13.68
CA ASN A 11 -2.29 -13.16 13.22
C ASN A 11 -3.69 -12.61 12.93
N GLY A 12 -3.80 -11.39 12.41
CA GLY A 12 -5.11 -10.80 12.07
C GLY A 12 -5.85 -10.25 13.29
N VAL A 13 -5.21 -10.15 14.45
CA VAL A 13 -5.85 -9.65 15.68
C VAL A 13 -6.20 -8.18 15.57
N SER A 14 -5.34 -7.38 14.94
CA SER A 14 -5.48 -5.93 14.93
C SER A 14 -6.16 -5.41 13.65
N GLY A 15 -6.27 -6.22 12.60
CA GLY A 15 -6.88 -5.85 11.32
C GLY A 15 -7.01 -7.05 10.37
N PRO A 16 -7.38 -6.83 9.09
CA PRO A 16 -7.47 -7.91 8.12
C PRO A 16 -6.16 -8.70 8.04
N LEU A 17 -6.28 -10.03 8.13
CA LEU A 17 -5.16 -10.96 8.01
C LEU A 17 -4.58 -10.90 6.60
N ILE A 18 -3.26 -10.74 6.51
CA ILE A 18 -2.49 -10.78 5.26
C ILE A 18 -1.28 -11.69 5.41
N GLY A 19 -0.87 -12.30 4.29
CA GLY A 19 0.45 -12.93 4.16
C GLY A 19 0.80 -13.92 5.27
N CYS A 20 1.93 -13.68 5.92
CA CYS A 20 2.60 -14.61 6.85
C CYS A 20 2.03 -14.61 8.28
N GLY A 21 0.80 -14.14 8.49
CA GLY A 21 0.24 -13.97 9.83
C GLY A 21 0.29 -12.52 10.30
N ASP A 22 0.25 -11.55 9.39
CA ASP A 22 0.27 -10.12 9.73
C ASP A 22 -1.13 -9.53 9.67
N SER A 23 -1.34 -8.37 10.30
CA SER A 23 -2.53 -7.54 10.11
C SER A 23 -2.24 -6.29 9.31
N LEU A 24 -3.21 -5.88 8.50
CA LEU A 24 -3.17 -4.58 7.83
C LEU A 24 -3.93 -3.51 8.64
N ILE A 25 -3.26 -2.41 8.99
CA ILE A 25 -3.78 -1.38 9.88
C ILE A 25 -3.93 -0.04 9.16
N ALA A 26 -5.13 0.51 9.22
CA ALA A 26 -5.42 1.85 8.72
C ALA A 26 -4.88 2.91 9.69
N THR A 27 -4.09 3.83 9.18
CA THR A 27 -3.70 5.06 9.88
C THR A 27 -4.39 6.24 9.22
N THR A 28 -5.01 7.10 10.02
CA THR A 28 -5.77 8.24 9.53
C THR A 28 -5.16 9.55 9.98
N THR A 29 -5.11 10.50 9.05
CA THR A 29 -4.87 11.92 9.33
C THR A 29 -6.20 12.67 9.28
N ALA A 30 -6.18 13.92 9.73
CA ALA A 30 -7.34 14.82 9.63
C ALA A 30 -7.96 14.78 8.21
N PRO A 31 -9.28 14.99 8.08
CA PRO A 31 -9.93 15.00 6.77
C PRO A 31 -9.30 16.09 5.91
N VAL A 32 -8.80 15.71 4.74
CA VAL A 32 -8.31 16.63 3.72
C VAL A 32 -9.04 16.29 2.43
N ARG A 33 -9.57 17.30 1.75
CA ARG A 33 -10.21 17.13 0.44
C ARG A 33 -9.19 17.45 -0.64
N PHE A 34 -8.96 16.49 -1.53
CA PHE A 34 -8.06 16.64 -2.66
C PHE A 34 -8.84 16.54 -3.98
N THR A 35 -8.30 17.13 -5.04
CA THR A 35 -8.82 16.95 -6.40
C THR A 35 -8.49 15.55 -6.92
N ASP A 36 -7.28 15.07 -6.65
CA ASP A 36 -6.89 13.67 -6.77
C ASP A 36 -7.06 12.99 -5.40
N GLN A 37 -8.03 12.08 -5.29
CA GLN A 37 -8.33 11.41 -4.03
C GLN A 37 -7.24 10.40 -3.62
N VAL A 38 -6.44 9.89 -4.56
CA VAL A 38 -5.53 8.76 -4.35
C VAL A 38 -4.07 9.20 -4.26
N GLY A 39 -3.65 10.15 -5.09
CA GLY A 39 -2.27 10.64 -5.18
C GLY A 39 -1.66 10.96 -3.81
N PRO A 40 -2.27 11.82 -2.98
CA PRO A 40 -1.70 12.20 -1.68
C PRO A 40 -1.50 11.03 -0.71
N SER A 41 -2.44 10.08 -0.65
CA SER A 41 -2.29 8.86 0.16
C SER A 41 -1.13 8.02 -0.35
N MET A 42 -1.03 7.83 -1.67
CA MET A 42 0.01 7.04 -2.29
C MET A 42 1.38 7.67 -2.14
N GLU A 43 1.51 8.96 -2.43
CA GLU A 43 2.75 9.72 -2.27
C GLU A 43 3.21 9.70 -0.80
N THR A 44 2.30 9.86 0.16
CA THR A 44 2.67 9.81 1.59
C THR A 44 3.18 8.44 1.99
N LEU A 45 2.52 7.36 1.56
CA LEU A 45 2.97 5.99 1.81
C LEU A 45 4.37 5.74 1.22
N LEU A 46 4.59 6.16 -0.02
CA LEU A 46 5.83 5.94 -0.76
C LEU A 46 6.98 6.86 -0.30
N ALA A 47 6.67 8.06 0.20
CA ALA A 47 7.63 9.01 0.73
C ALA A 47 8.14 8.62 2.13
N ASN A 48 7.40 7.79 2.87
CA ASN A 48 7.85 7.28 4.16
C ASN A 48 8.99 6.26 3.97
N LYS A 49 10.24 6.73 4.05
CA LYS A 49 11.45 5.90 3.95
C LYS A 49 11.92 5.32 5.29
N SER A 50 11.09 5.40 6.34
CA SER A 50 11.31 4.68 7.60
C SER A 50 10.60 3.33 7.57
N ARG A 51 11.28 2.27 8.02
CA ARG A 51 10.65 0.96 8.21
C ARG A 51 9.59 1.05 9.31
N ASP A 52 9.96 1.61 10.46
CA ASP A 52 9.09 1.70 11.61
C ASP A 52 8.29 3.01 11.56
N VAL A 53 6.98 2.90 11.73
CA VAL A 53 6.04 4.03 11.63
C VAL A 53 5.91 4.70 12.99
N GLY A 54 6.83 5.62 13.29
CA GLY A 54 6.91 6.26 14.60
C GLY A 54 7.12 5.23 15.72
N MET A 55 6.40 5.38 16.83
CA MET A 55 6.42 4.43 17.95
C MET A 55 5.21 3.48 17.96
N SER A 56 4.54 3.30 16.82
CA SER A 56 3.27 2.55 16.75
C SER A 56 3.44 1.02 16.76
N GLY A 57 4.66 0.51 16.50
CA GLY A 57 4.89 -0.90 16.21
C GLY A 57 4.48 -1.34 14.81
N LEU A 58 3.93 -0.43 13.99
CA LEU A 58 3.58 -0.71 12.59
C LEU A 58 4.81 -0.55 11.69
N VAL A 59 4.84 -1.33 10.61
CA VAL A 59 5.92 -1.31 9.62
C VAL A 59 5.44 -0.88 8.23
N ASN A 60 6.30 -0.14 7.53
CA ASN A 60 6.20 0.13 6.11
C ASN A 60 7.19 -0.77 5.35
N VAL A 61 6.71 -1.78 4.63
CA VAL A 61 7.61 -2.66 3.86
C VAL A 61 8.14 -2.01 2.58
N LEU A 62 7.53 -0.90 2.16
CA LEU A 62 7.92 -0.16 0.96
C LEU A 62 9.08 0.84 1.21
N TYR A 63 9.60 0.92 2.44
CA TYR A 63 10.56 1.95 2.86
C TYR A 63 11.86 1.98 2.04
N GLN A 64 12.32 0.85 1.53
CA GLN A 64 13.50 0.77 0.64
C GLN A 64 13.13 0.79 -0.85
N SER A 65 11.85 0.64 -1.18
CA SER A 65 11.40 0.60 -2.56
C SER A 65 11.46 1.99 -3.19
N SER A 66 11.88 2.05 -4.45
CA SER A 66 11.91 3.26 -5.25
C SER A 66 10.71 3.28 -6.18
N LEU A 67 9.50 3.41 -5.61
CA LEU A 67 8.25 3.49 -6.35
C LEU A 67 7.77 4.94 -6.43
N THR A 68 7.17 5.30 -7.56
CA THR A 68 6.57 6.63 -7.80
C THR A 68 5.14 6.47 -8.29
N TYR A 69 4.23 7.27 -7.76
CA TYR A 69 2.84 7.35 -8.22
C TYR A 69 2.76 8.12 -9.54
N VAL A 70 2.04 7.58 -10.52
CA VAL A 70 1.84 8.20 -11.84
C VAL A 70 0.42 8.70 -12.01
N GLY A 71 -0.56 7.97 -11.48
CA GLY A 71 -1.97 8.34 -11.59
C GLY A 71 -2.89 7.22 -11.14
N GLY A 72 -4.19 7.52 -11.13
CA GLY A 72 -5.23 6.58 -10.74
C GLY A 72 -6.57 6.93 -11.35
N GLU A 73 -7.38 5.90 -11.56
CA GLU A 73 -8.68 6.00 -12.22
C GLU A 73 -9.68 5.08 -11.51
N LEU A 74 -10.77 5.67 -11.02
CA LEU A 74 -11.85 4.94 -10.40
C LEU A 74 -12.90 4.59 -11.46
N ASN A 75 -13.06 3.29 -11.72
CA ASN A 75 -14.07 2.74 -12.63
C ASN A 75 -15.06 1.88 -11.85
N GLY A 76 -16.27 2.41 -11.64
CA GLY A 76 -17.26 1.81 -10.75
C GLY A 76 -16.70 1.71 -9.33
N ASN A 77 -16.54 0.48 -8.83
CA ASN A 77 -16.00 0.20 -7.49
C ASN A 77 -14.53 -0.24 -7.49
N THR A 78 -13.85 -0.20 -8.65
CA THR A 78 -12.45 -0.60 -8.79
C THR A 78 -11.56 0.62 -9.02
N ILE A 79 -10.62 0.87 -8.12
CA ILE A 79 -9.55 1.85 -8.34
C ILE A 79 -8.39 1.17 -9.07
N THR A 80 -8.00 1.70 -10.23
CA THR A 80 -6.75 1.32 -10.88
C THR A 80 -5.70 2.38 -10.58
N ILE A 81 -4.51 1.99 -10.14
CA ILE A 81 -3.37 2.89 -9.98
C ILE A 81 -2.18 2.43 -10.81
N TRP A 82 -1.40 3.40 -11.26
CA TRP A 82 -0.15 3.17 -11.99
C TRP A 82 1.01 3.73 -11.20
N LEU A 83 2.02 2.87 -11.01
CA LEU A 83 3.28 3.19 -10.39
C LEU A 83 4.43 2.90 -11.37
N THR A 84 5.55 3.56 -11.17
CA THR A 84 6.82 3.23 -11.80
C THR A 84 7.89 2.97 -10.75
N GLY A 85 8.96 2.27 -11.16
CA GLY A 85 10.14 2.06 -10.33
C GLY A 85 10.34 0.61 -9.88
N GLN A 86 10.93 0.41 -8.70
CA GLN A 86 11.42 -0.91 -8.28
C GLN A 86 11.09 -1.21 -6.82
N PHE A 87 10.67 -2.45 -6.58
CA PHE A 87 10.56 -3.00 -5.24
C PHE A 87 11.94 -3.34 -4.66
N MET A 88 12.10 -3.15 -3.36
CA MET A 88 13.22 -3.65 -2.56
C MET A 88 12.59 -4.26 -1.29
N LEU A 89 12.45 -5.59 -1.28
CA LEU A 89 11.73 -6.34 -0.26
C LEU A 89 12.69 -7.26 0.50
N GLY A 90 12.47 -7.44 1.80
CA GLY A 90 13.37 -8.17 2.69
C GLY A 90 13.14 -9.69 2.74
N GLY A 91 12.11 -10.21 2.09
CA GLY A 91 11.83 -11.64 2.02
C GLY A 91 10.41 -11.96 1.54
N VAL A 92 10.06 -13.26 1.54
CA VAL A 92 8.80 -13.76 1.00
C VAL A 92 7.55 -13.19 1.67
N CYS A 93 7.64 -12.80 2.95
CA CYS A 93 6.53 -12.18 3.67
C CYS A 93 6.31 -10.72 3.27
N ASP A 94 7.30 -10.05 2.71
CA ASP A 94 7.15 -8.66 2.27
C ASP A 94 6.38 -8.55 0.95
N ILE A 95 6.28 -9.63 0.16
CA ILE A 95 5.47 -9.68 -1.06
C ILE A 95 3.97 -9.42 -0.76
N PRO A 96 3.29 -10.22 0.07
CA PRO A 96 1.89 -9.97 0.39
C PRO A 96 1.69 -8.67 1.18
N ARG A 97 2.66 -8.27 2.01
CA ARG A 97 2.63 -6.98 2.73
C ARG A 97 2.65 -5.79 1.77
N ALA A 98 3.58 -5.79 0.81
CA ALA A 98 3.73 -4.71 -0.16
C ALA A 98 2.48 -4.57 -1.03
N LYS A 99 1.96 -5.69 -1.54
CA LYS A 99 0.71 -5.72 -2.29
C LYS A 99 -0.45 -5.13 -1.47
N ALA A 100 -0.65 -5.62 -0.25
CA ALA A 100 -1.77 -5.19 0.59
C ALA A 100 -1.67 -3.70 0.98
N GLN A 101 -0.49 -3.19 1.34
CA GLN A 101 -0.31 -1.78 1.65
C GLN A 101 -0.70 -0.87 0.47
N LEU A 102 -0.30 -1.22 -0.76
CA LEU A 102 -0.63 -0.46 -1.96
C LEU A 102 -2.14 -0.54 -2.27
N GLU A 103 -2.71 -1.74 -2.29
CA GLU A 103 -4.11 -1.97 -2.65
C GLU A 103 -5.08 -1.31 -1.67
N TYR A 104 -4.91 -1.52 -0.36
CA TYR A 104 -5.82 -0.96 0.63
C TYR A 104 -5.69 0.54 0.78
N THR A 105 -4.47 1.08 0.63
CA THR A 105 -4.28 2.54 0.61
C THR A 105 -5.02 3.15 -0.58
N ALA A 106 -4.90 2.55 -1.78
CA ALA A 106 -5.64 3.01 -2.95
C ALA A 106 -7.17 2.88 -2.76
N MET A 107 -7.65 1.75 -2.24
CA MET A 107 -9.09 1.53 -2.01
C MET A 107 -9.67 2.55 -1.05
N ALA A 108 -9.05 2.74 0.11
CA ALA A 108 -9.55 3.68 1.11
C ALA A 108 -9.47 5.14 0.65
N ALA A 109 -8.44 5.48 -0.12
CA ALA A 109 -8.30 6.82 -0.68
C ALA A 109 -9.37 7.10 -1.75
N ALA A 110 -9.69 6.12 -2.60
CA ALA A 110 -10.69 6.24 -3.66
C ALA A 110 -12.14 6.02 -3.20
N GLY A 111 -12.38 5.46 -2.01
CA GLY A 111 -13.69 4.95 -1.61
C GLY A 111 -14.12 3.71 -2.40
N ALA A 112 -13.16 2.94 -2.90
CA ALA A 112 -13.37 1.74 -3.73
C ALA A 112 -13.39 0.46 -2.88
N THR A 113 -13.96 -0.63 -3.41
CA THR A 113 -13.93 -1.96 -2.77
C THR A 113 -12.95 -2.93 -3.41
N SER A 114 -12.36 -2.55 -4.54
CA SER A 114 -11.33 -3.33 -5.24
C SER A 114 -10.26 -2.40 -5.77
N ALA A 115 -9.01 -2.88 -5.80
CA ALA A 115 -7.89 -2.19 -6.41
C ALA A 115 -7.21 -3.05 -7.49
N ARG A 116 -6.68 -2.38 -8.50
CA ARG A 116 -5.72 -2.93 -9.47
C ARG A 116 -4.47 -2.07 -9.45
N VAL A 117 -3.33 -2.68 -9.19
CA VAL A 117 -2.05 -1.96 -9.13
C VAL A 117 -1.19 -2.39 -10.31
N PHE A 118 -0.75 -1.42 -11.10
CA PHE A 118 0.25 -1.62 -12.13
C PHE A 118 1.58 -1.01 -11.71
N VAL A 119 2.68 -1.73 -11.92
CA VAL A 119 4.04 -1.23 -11.73
C VAL A 119 4.81 -1.43 -13.04
N ASN A 120 5.35 -0.35 -13.61
CA ASN A 120 6.00 -0.38 -14.93
C ASN A 120 5.11 -1.05 -16.00
N ASN A 121 3.83 -0.69 -16.03
CA ASN A 121 2.83 -1.22 -16.97
C ASN A 121 2.50 -2.72 -16.85
N ARG A 122 2.92 -3.39 -15.77
CA ARG A 122 2.61 -4.80 -15.49
C ARG A 122 1.78 -4.92 -14.21
N LEU A 123 0.92 -5.94 -14.12
CA LEU A 123 0.14 -6.19 -12.90
C LEU A 123 1.08 -6.48 -11.73
N ILE A 124 0.73 -6.00 -10.54
CA ILE A 124 1.57 -6.14 -9.35
C ILE A 124 1.94 -7.61 -9.04
N ASP A 125 1.02 -8.54 -9.25
CA ASP A 125 1.27 -9.97 -9.05
C ASP A 125 2.34 -10.52 -10.01
N GLU A 126 2.38 -10.04 -11.24
CA GLU A 126 3.43 -10.40 -12.21
C GLU A 126 4.78 -9.81 -11.79
N VAL A 127 4.79 -8.60 -11.22
CA VAL A 127 6.02 -7.93 -10.80
C VAL A 127 6.60 -8.56 -9.54
N LEU A 128 5.75 -8.94 -8.58
CA LEU A 128 6.16 -9.52 -7.30
C LEU A 128 6.52 -11.01 -7.40
N SER A 129 5.97 -11.76 -8.35
CA SER A 129 6.34 -13.17 -8.58
C SER A 129 7.77 -13.36 -9.13
N LEU A 130 8.41 -12.29 -9.60
CA LEU A 130 9.80 -12.29 -10.05
C LEU A 130 10.81 -12.02 -8.91
N ARG A 131 10.35 -11.96 -7.66
CA ARG A 131 11.13 -11.61 -6.48
C ARG A 131 11.31 -12.78 -5.52
#